data_AF-A0A2E0L2Q9-F1
#
_entry.id   AF-A0A2E0L2Q9-F1
#
_cell.length_a   1.000
_cell.length_b   1.000
_cell.length_c   1.000
_cell.angle_alpha   90.00
_cell.angle_beta   90.00
_cell.angle_gamma   90.00
#
_symmetry.space_group_name_H-M   'P 1'
#
loop_
_entity.id
_entity.type
_entity.pdbx_description
1 polymer ?
#
loop_
_entity_poly.entity_id
_entity_poly.type
_entity_poly.pdbx_seq_one_letter_code
_entity_poly.pdbx_strand_id
1 'polypeptide(L)'
;MEGLAGIFFVLMALVLVLTYLSIRREWFAPTLSAGVGVVGSIVLMILISLGQGNNLLQAVVVGIIVGGLFSGATVGIAWYFHSQEMRHGYADEGYYDQTDETV
;
A
#
# COMPACT_ATOMS: atom_id res chain seq x y z
N MET A 1 10.10 -22.45 15.76
CA MET A 1 9.49 -22.41 14.42
C MET A 1 10.03 -21.21 13.62
N GLU A 2 11.35 -21.02 13.60
CA GLU A 2 11.96 -19.82 12.97
C GLU A 2 11.71 -19.76 11.46
N GLY A 3 11.63 -20.93 10.79
CA GLY A 3 11.36 -21.01 9.35
C GLY A 3 9.99 -20.47 8.92
N LEU A 4 8.95 -20.57 9.75
CA LEU A 4 7.61 -20.09 9.40
C LEU A 4 7.53 -18.56 9.44
N ALA A 5 8.17 -17.92 10.41
CA ALA A 5 8.23 -16.46 10.49
C ALA A 5 8.93 -15.86 9.26
N GLY A 6 10.00 -16.49 8.78
CA GLY A 6 10.67 -16.10 7.54
C GLY A 6 9.75 -16.17 6.31
N ILE A 7 8.93 -17.21 6.19
CA ILE A 7 7.95 -17.34 5.10
C ILE A 7 6.92 -16.22 5.14
N PHE A 8 6.35 -15.94 6.31
CA PHE A 8 5.37 -14.85 6.45
C PHE A 8 5.99 -13.47 6.18
N PHE A 9 7.26 -13.27 6.50
CA PHE A 9 7.99 -12.05 6.15
C PHE A 9 8.15 -11.88 4.64
N VAL A 10 8.53 -12.94 3.93
CA VAL A 10 8.60 -12.92 2.46
C VAL A 10 7.22 -12.65 1.84
N LEU A 11 6.17 -13.28 2.37
CA LEU A 11 4.80 -13.02 1.93
C LEU A 11 4.38 -11.55 2.18
N MET A 12 4.78 -10.97 3.31
CA MET A 12 4.52 -9.56 3.61
C MET A 12 5.22 -8.65 2.60
N ALA A 13 6.49 -8.92 2.28
CA ALA A 13 7.21 -8.17 1.27
C ALA A 13 6.53 -8.26 -0.10
N LEU A 14 6.06 -9.45 -0.50
CA LEU A 14 5.30 -9.64 -1.74
C LEU A 14 3.97 -8.87 -1.73
N VAL A 15 3.23 -8.86 -0.61
CA VAL A 15 1.99 -8.08 -0.48
C VAL A 15 2.28 -6.59 -0.70
N LEU A 16 3.31 -6.03 -0.07
CA LEU A 16 3.67 -4.61 -0.25
C LEU A 16 4.02 -4.29 -1.71
N VAL A 17 4.80 -5.16 -2.36
CA VAL A 17 5.16 -5.01 -3.79
C VAL A 17 3.91 -5.09 -4.67
N LEU A 18 3.04 -6.08 -4.44
CA LEU A 18 1.81 -6.25 -5.20
C LEU A 18 0.83 -5.09 -4.99
N THR A 19 0.70 -4.56 -3.77
CA THR A 19 -0.11 -3.37 -3.50
C THR A 19 0.42 -2.16 -4.26
N TYR A 20 1.74 -1.92 -4.23
CA TYR A 20 2.36 -0.83 -4.98
C TYR A 20 2.14 -0.98 -6.49
N LEU A 21 2.40 -2.17 -7.04
CA LEU A 21 2.22 -2.45 -8.46
C LEU A 21 0.75 -2.37 -8.89
N SER A 22 -0.18 -2.83 -8.05
CA SER A 22 -1.61 -2.80 -8.35
C SER A 22 -2.14 -1.37 -8.44
N ILE A 23 -1.69 -0.49 -7.54
CA ILE A 23 -2.05 0.94 -7.58
C ILE A 23 -1.41 1.60 -8.81
N ARG A 24 -0.12 1.37 -9.04
CA ARG A 24 0.61 2.03 -10.13
C ARG A 24 0.17 1.59 -11.53
N ARG A 25 -0.24 0.34 -11.68
CA ARG A 25 -0.64 -0.24 -12.97
C ARG A 25 -2.15 -0.28 -13.15
N GLU A 26 -2.90 0.32 -12.23
CA GLU A 26 -4.36 0.41 -12.21
C GLU A 26 -5.05 -0.95 -12.40
N TRP A 27 -4.44 -2.05 -11.89
CA TRP A 27 -5.03 -3.40 -12.02
C TRP A 27 -6.37 -3.50 -11.29
N PHE A 28 -6.52 -2.76 -10.20
CA PHE A 28 -7.73 -2.68 -9.40
C PHE A 28 -7.91 -1.26 -8.88
N ALA A 29 -9.11 -0.96 -8.38
CA ALA A 29 -9.39 0.30 -7.71
C ALA A 29 -8.33 0.59 -6.62
N PRO A 30 -7.67 1.77 -6.63
CA PRO A 30 -6.60 2.11 -5.69
C PRO A 30 -6.98 1.90 -4.23
N THR A 31 -8.22 2.28 -3.87
CA THR A 31 -8.78 2.13 -2.53
C THR A 31 -8.90 0.66 -2.10
N LEU A 32 -9.30 -0.22 -3.02
CA LEU A 32 -9.43 -1.66 -2.75
C LEU A 32 -8.05 -2.27 -2.55
N SER A 33 -7.10 -1.96 -3.43
CA SER A 33 -5.70 -2.43 -3.36
C SER A 33 -5.03 -1.99 -2.05
N ALA A 34 -5.25 -0.74 -1.64
CA ALA A 34 -4.76 -0.19 -0.38
C ALA A 34 -5.38 -0.92 0.82
N GLY A 35 -6.71 -1.07 0.85
CA GLY A 35 -7.40 -1.74 1.95
C GLY A 35 -6.94 -3.19 2.16
N VAL A 36 -6.88 -3.97 1.07
CA VAL A 36 -6.43 -5.36 1.11
C VAL A 36 -4.95 -5.45 1.50
N GLY A 37 -4.10 -4.55 0.99
CA GLY A 37 -2.67 -4.51 1.31
C GLY A 37 -2.41 -4.22 2.79
N VAL A 38 -3.14 -3.27 3.37
CA VAL A 38 -3.04 -2.90 4.79
C VAL A 38 -3.48 -4.06 5.68
N VAL A 39 -4.68 -4.60 5.44
CA VAL A 39 -5.22 -5.71 6.25
C VAL A 39 -4.32 -6.94 6.13
N GLY A 40 -3.89 -7.29 4.92
CA GLY A 40 -2.97 -8.40 4.67
C GLY A 40 -1.64 -8.23 5.41
N SER A 41 -1.06 -7.02 5.38
CA SER A 41 0.20 -6.72 6.08
C SER A 41 0.07 -6.82 7.60
N ILE A 42 -1.04 -6.35 8.17
CA ILE A 42 -1.31 -6.48 9.61
C ILE A 42 -1.42 -7.95 9.99
N VAL A 43 -2.23 -8.74 9.27
CA VAL A 43 -2.42 -10.17 9.55
C VAL A 43 -1.10 -10.93 9.44
N LEU A 44 -0.33 -10.71 8.38
CA LEU A 44 0.98 -11.35 8.21
C LEU A 44 1.93 -10.98 9.34
N MET A 45 1.93 -9.72 9.80
CA MET A 45 2.81 -9.29 10.87
C MET A 45 2.40 -9.85 12.24
N ILE A 46 1.10 -10.07 12.48
CA ILE A 46 0.62 -10.84 13.64
C ILE A 46 1.15 -12.28 13.57
N LEU A 47 1.06 -12.93 12.41
CA LEU A 47 1.53 -14.31 12.22
C LEU A 47 3.06 -14.44 12.38
N ILE A 48 3.84 -13.46 11.90
CA ILE A 48 5.29 -13.38 12.12
C ILE A 48 5.57 -13.32 13.63
N SER A 49 4.90 -12.42 14.34
CA SER A 49 5.11 -12.24 15.78
C SER A 49 4.69 -13.47 16.59
N LEU A 50 3.60 -14.14 16.22
CA LEU A 50 3.21 -15.42 16.83
C LEU A 50 4.24 -16.53 16.54
N GLY A 51 4.78 -16.59 15.32
CA GLY A 51 5.83 -17.54 14.94
C GLY A 51 7.14 -17.38 15.71
N GLN A 52 7.39 -16.19 16.26
CA GLN A 52 8.52 -15.86 17.13
C GLN A 52 8.29 -16.23 18.61
N GLY A 53 7.09 -16.73 18.97
CA GLY A 53 6.76 -17.11 20.34
C GLY A 53 6.27 -15.96 21.22
N ASN A 54 5.93 -14.80 20.65
CA ASN A 54 5.31 -13.71 21.40
C ASN A 54 3.87 -14.06 21.82
N ASN A 55 3.41 -13.48 22.92
CA ASN A 55 2.02 -13.64 23.35
C ASN A 55 1.06 -12.98 22.34
N LEU A 56 -0.18 -13.47 22.23
CA LEU A 56 -1.20 -13.02 21.29
C LEU A 56 -1.43 -11.50 21.36
N LEU A 57 -1.54 -10.94 22.58
CA LEU A 57 -1.74 -9.50 22.75
C LEU A 57 -0.58 -8.69 22.16
N GLN A 58 0.66 -9.12 22.42
CA GLN A 58 1.86 -8.49 21.88
C GLN A 58 1.92 -8.62 20.37
N ALA A 59 1.56 -9.78 19.81
CA ALA A 59 1.53 -10.01 18.38
C ALA A 59 0.51 -9.13 17.66
N VAL A 60 -0.68 -8.93 18.23
CA VAL A 60 -1.70 -8.02 17.70
C VAL A 60 -1.20 -6.58 17.70
N VAL A 61 -0.61 -6.12 18.81
CA VAL A 61 -0.07 -4.76 18.91
C VAL A 61 1.06 -4.53 17.91
N VAL A 62 2.04 -5.44 17.85
CA VAL A 62 3.15 -5.38 16.89
C VAL A 62 2.63 -5.44 15.45
N GLY A 63 1.66 -6.30 15.18
CA GLY A 63 1.09 -6.45 13.85
C GLY A 63 0.37 -5.20 13.35
N ILE A 64 -0.42 -4.56 14.21
CA ILE A 64 -1.10 -3.30 13.86
C ILE A 64 -0.09 -2.17 13.68
N ILE A 65 0.84 -2.00 14.63
CA ILE A 65 1.81 -0.90 14.57
C ILE A 65 2.75 -1.07 13.37
N VAL A 66 3.42 -2.21 13.26
CA VAL A 66 4.46 -2.41 12.25
C VAL A 66 3.83 -2.68 10.88
N GLY A 67 2.82 -3.56 10.81
CA GLY A 67 2.11 -3.84 9.56
C GLY A 67 1.36 -2.61 9.03
N GLY A 68 0.74 -1.83 9.92
CA GLY A 68 0.12 -0.55 9.58
C GLY A 68 1.12 0.50 9.09
N LEU A 69 2.29 0.61 9.73
CA LEU A 69 3.31 1.58 9.36
C LEU A 69 3.93 1.29 7.98
N PHE A 70 4.28 0.03 7.71
CA PHE A 70 4.81 -0.37 6.39
C PHE A 70 3.76 -0.21 5.28
N SER A 71 2.56 -0.72 5.49
CA SER A 71 1.48 -0.62 4.50
C SER A 71 1.03 0.81 4.27
N GLY A 72 0.92 1.61 5.33
CA GLY A 72 0.58 3.03 5.25
C GLY A 72 1.64 3.83 4.49
N ALA A 73 2.93 3.58 4.71
CA ALA A 73 3.99 4.20 3.92
C ALA A 73 3.90 3.82 2.43
N THR A 74 3.69 2.54 2.12
CA THR A 74 3.54 2.06 0.74
C THR A 74 2.34 2.70 0.03
N VAL A 75 1.18 2.71 0.69
CA VAL A 75 -0.04 3.34 0.15
C VAL A 75 0.15 4.85 -0.02
N GLY A 76 0.77 5.52 0.96
CA GLY A 76 1.05 6.95 0.89
C GLY A 76 1.95 7.32 -0.29
N ILE A 77 3.02 6.54 -0.52
CA ILE A 77 3.91 6.71 -1.67
C ILE A 77 3.16 6.45 -2.98
N ALA A 78 2.38 5.36 -3.06
CA ALA A 78 1.63 5.02 -4.25
C ALA A 78 0.59 6.10 -4.60
N TRP A 79 -0.11 6.61 -3.60
CA TRP A 79 -1.08 7.70 -3.75
C TRP A 79 -0.40 8.99 -4.23
N TYR A 80 0.75 9.33 -3.65
CA TYR A 80 1.49 10.54 -4.02
C TYR A 80 1.78 10.60 -5.52
N PHE A 81 2.30 9.51 -6.10
CA PHE A 81 2.58 9.46 -7.53
C PHE A 81 1.30 9.48 -8.39
N HIS A 82 0.28 8.70 -8.00
CA HIS A 82 -1.00 8.68 -8.71
C HIS A 82 -1.67 10.07 -8.73
N SER A 83 -1.60 10.83 -7.64
CA SER A 83 -2.17 12.18 -7.57
C SER A 83 -1.38 13.23 -8.37
N GLN A 84 -0.07 13.02 -8.57
CA GLN A 84 0.74 13.90 -9.42
C GLN A 84 0.38 13.76 -10.90
N GLU A 85 0.08 12.54 -11.35
CA GLU A 85 -0.37 12.27 -12.72
C GLU A 85 -1.70 12.98 -13.01
N MET A 86 -2.66 12.93 -12.07
CA MET A 86 -3.92 13.68 -12.20
C MET A 86 -3.72 15.20 -12.24
N ARG A 87 -2.82 15.75 -11.42
CA ARG A 87 -2.57 17.21 -11.39
C ARG A 87 -1.93 17.73 -12.68
N HIS A 88 -1.17 16.92 -13.41
CA HIS A 88 -0.63 17.33 -14.70
C HIS A 88 -1.69 17.31 -15.81
N GLY A 89 -2.66 16.38 -15.78
CA GLY A 89 -3.76 16.35 -16.75
C GLY A 89 -4.64 17.60 -16.74
N TYR A 90 -5.00 18.11 -15.55
CA TYR A 90 -5.83 19.32 -15.43
C TYR A 90 -5.12 20.62 -15.85
N ALA A 91 -3.78 20.66 -15.80
CA ALA A 91 -3.02 21.84 -16.20
C ALA A 91 -2.94 21.99 -17.73
N ASP A 92 -3.05 20.88 -18.47
CA ASP A 92 -3.02 20.87 -19.94
C ASP A 92 -4.40 21.22 -20.53
N GLU A 93 -5.49 20.71 -19.97
CA GLU A 93 -6.86 21.02 -20.43
C GLU A 93 -7.23 22.51 -20.32
N GLY A 94 -6.79 23.19 -19.26
CA GLY A 94 -7.03 24.63 -19.10
C GLY A 94 -6.28 25.52 -20.11
N TYR A 95 -5.24 24.99 -20.77
CA TYR A 95 -4.46 25.75 -21.75
C TYR A 95 -5.13 25.77 -23.13
N TYR A 96 -5.84 24.70 -23.51
CA TYR A 96 -6.56 24.63 -24.78
C TYR A 96 -7.88 25.41 -24.77
N ASP A 97 -8.60 25.42 -23.65
CA ASP A 97 -9.87 26.14 -23.50
C ASP A 97 -9.68 27.67 -23.62
N GLN A 98 -8.54 28.18 -23.16
CA GLN A 98 -8.23 29.62 -23.25
C GLN A 98 -7.80 30.07 -24.67
N THR A 99 -7.31 29.16 -25.52
CA THR A 99 -6.92 29.50 -26.90
C THR A 99 -8.09 29.57 -27.86
N ASP A 100 -9.14 28.76 -27.67
CA ASP A 100 -10.32 28.77 -28.54
C ASP A 100 -11.23 30.00 -28.35
N GLU A 101 -11.20 30.66 -27.18
CA GLU A 101 -11.95 31.92 -26.95
C GLU A 101 -11.28 33.16 -27.57
N THR A 102 -10.06 33.02 -28.11
CA THR A 102 -9.26 34.16 -28.63
C THR A 102 -9.19 34.26 -30.16
N VAL A 103 -9.96 33.45 -30.90
CA VAL A 103 -10.01 33.45 -32.37
C VAL A 103 -11.32 34.02 -32.91
#